data_AF-C5K508-F1
#
_entry.id   AF-C5K508-F1
#
_cell.length_a   1.000
_cell.length_b   1.000
_cell.length_c   1.000
_cell.angle_alpha   90.00
_cell.angle_beta   90.00
_cell.angle_gamma   90.00
#
_symmetry.space_group_name_H-M   'P 1'
#
loop_
_entity.id
_entity.type
_entity.pdbx_description
1 polymer ?
#
loop_
_entity_poly.entity_id
_entity_poly.type
_entity_poly.pdbx_seq_one_letter_code
_entity_poly.pdbx_strand_id
1 'polypeptide(L)'
;MSNAKNATTDAAASKESHSDAKATANAAAAHTRPQPVDRAYYEKKIDKLSEEIKGLQAKVHDLNEKIHGKSEGKDEFLRKRDLLKQQMDEQQKLVSDLETKRSKTQDGIHSKQTEGRQLRAELSSMQKKLGFSTEDQIDDKIAEIEYRMHTESLDLKKEKELIDGTKALVQKKDRVQNYYFAPTAQKKKGKHNKQGASQAAFKHGLDTLQLFSDMKVDAPKNRDDVPKCLEDLNKRLGEYKDLQKVEYENRQKRREAREAAAKAAAEQADETAKQAETTEVTA
;
A
#
# COMPACT_ATOMS: atom_id res chain seq x y z
N MET A 1 15.97 38.77 26.88
CA MET A 1 16.10 40.03 26.12
C MET A 1 14.73 40.68 26.02
N SER A 2 14.64 41.81 26.72
CA SER A 2 13.72 42.95 26.65
C SER A 2 12.45 42.89 25.80
N ASN A 3 11.30 42.94 26.50
CA ASN A 3 10.22 43.94 26.40
C ASN A 3 10.11 44.80 25.13
N ALA A 4 8.91 44.89 24.54
CA ALA A 4 7.91 45.90 24.97
C ALA A 4 6.71 45.95 24.00
N LYS A 5 5.52 45.93 24.61
CA LYS A 5 4.26 46.48 24.09
C LYS A 5 4.48 47.96 23.74
N ASN A 6 3.79 48.49 22.74
CA ASN A 6 3.47 49.91 22.78
C ASN A 6 2.05 50.18 22.30
N ALA A 7 1.30 50.78 23.22
CA ALA A 7 -0.02 51.34 23.05
C ALA A 7 0.09 52.82 22.65
N THR A 8 -0.97 53.29 22.00
CA THR A 8 -1.63 54.61 22.07
C THR A 8 -0.89 55.76 22.76
N THR A 9 -0.87 56.92 22.08
CA THR A 9 -0.95 58.32 22.59
C THR A 9 -0.41 59.23 21.48
N ASP A 10 -0.79 60.48 21.29
CA ASP A 10 -1.93 61.31 21.66
C ASP A 10 -1.74 62.58 20.80
N ALA A 11 -2.83 63.29 20.52
CA ALA A 11 -2.80 64.55 19.82
C ALA A 11 -2.26 65.66 20.74
N ALA A 12 -1.32 66.48 20.26
CA ALA A 12 -1.13 67.84 20.78
C ALA A 12 -0.42 68.72 19.76
N ALA A 13 -1.13 69.76 19.34
CA ALA A 13 -0.61 70.88 18.57
C ALA A 13 0.28 71.78 19.46
N SER A 14 1.35 72.34 18.88
CA SER A 14 1.97 73.58 19.38
C SER A 14 2.64 74.35 18.24
N LYS A 15 1.93 75.42 17.84
CA LYS A 15 2.35 76.82 17.60
C LYS A 15 3.81 77.20 17.31
N GLU A 16 3.84 78.38 16.67
CA GLU A 16 4.85 79.47 16.67
C GLU A 16 5.85 79.46 15.50
N SER A 17 6.09 80.56 14.77
CA SER A 17 6.05 81.97 15.20
C SER A 17 6.26 82.98 14.03
N HIS A 18 5.97 84.25 14.36
CA HIS A 18 6.54 85.52 13.87
C HIS A 18 6.07 86.07 12.49
N SER A 19 5.83 87.38 12.32
CA SER A 19 6.02 88.55 13.18
C SER A 19 5.29 89.78 12.61
N ASP A 20 5.09 90.75 13.50
CA ASP A 20 4.46 92.06 13.40
C ASP A 20 4.73 92.93 12.16
N ALA A 21 3.71 93.68 11.74
CA ALA A 21 3.84 95.09 11.39
C ALA A 21 2.46 95.79 11.48
N LYS A 22 2.32 96.65 12.49
CA LYS A 22 1.17 97.53 12.73
C LYS A 22 1.46 98.91 12.16
N ALA A 23 0.68 99.39 11.19
CA ALA A 23 0.58 100.83 10.91
C ALA A 23 -0.68 101.20 10.09
N THR A 24 -1.40 102.19 10.64
CA THR A 24 -2.23 103.22 9.98
C THR A 24 -3.61 102.90 9.40
N ALA A 25 -4.59 103.47 10.12
CA ALA A 25 -5.58 104.42 9.63
C ALA A 25 -6.72 103.91 8.74
N ASN A 26 -7.86 103.77 9.40
CA ASN A 26 -9.19 103.76 8.83
C ASN A 26 -9.49 105.13 8.18
N ALA A 27 -9.49 105.21 6.85
CA ALA A 27 -10.03 106.32 6.09
C ALA A 27 -10.78 105.77 4.87
N ALA A 28 -12.10 105.97 4.88
CA ALA A 28 -13.11 105.74 3.85
C ALA A 28 -12.62 105.29 2.45
N ALA A 29 -12.97 104.05 2.08
CA ALA A 29 -13.12 103.65 0.68
C ALA A 29 -14.25 102.62 0.59
N ALA A 30 -15.10 102.80 -0.43
CA ALA A 30 -16.26 101.99 -0.77
C ALA A 30 -16.05 100.48 -0.59
N HIS A 31 -17.12 99.73 -0.30
CA HIS A 31 -17.17 98.29 -0.57
C HIS A 31 -16.69 98.06 -2.01
N THR A 32 -15.43 97.70 -2.18
CA THR A 32 -14.95 97.15 -3.44
C THR A 32 -15.64 95.80 -3.52
N ARG A 33 -16.57 95.67 -4.48
CA ARG A 33 -17.11 94.37 -4.89
C ARG A 33 -15.92 93.40 -4.96
N PRO A 34 -16.01 92.18 -4.38
CA PRO A 34 -14.96 91.19 -4.56
C PRO A 34 -14.63 91.16 -6.05
N GLN A 35 -13.34 91.34 -6.37
CA GLN A 35 -12.82 91.29 -7.74
C GLN A 35 -13.53 90.12 -8.45
N PRO A 36 -14.09 90.33 -9.65
CA PRO A 36 -14.79 89.25 -10.33
C PRO A 36 -13.83 88.08 -10.44
N VAL A 37 -14.13 86.99 -9.72
CA VAL A 37 -13.39 85.74 -9.82
C VAL A 37 -13.35 85.43 -11.31
N ASP A 38 -12.15 85.30 -11.88
CA ASP A 38 -11.98 84.96 -13.28
C ASP A 38 -12.50 83.54 -13.48
N ARG A 39 -13.82 83.42 -13.67
CA ARG A 39 -14.55 82.16 -13.75
C ARG A 39 -13.98 81.30 -14.87
N ALA A 40 -13.59 81.92 -15.97
CA ALA A 40 -12.98 81.25 -17.11
C ALA A 40 -11.62 80.62 -16.75
N TYR A 41 -10.83 81.24 -15.87
CA TYR A 41 -9.56 80.67 -15.39
C TYR A 41 -9.78 79.45 -14.47
N TYR A 42 -10.75 79.53 -13.56
CA TYR A 42 -11.05 78.44 -12.63
C TYR A 42 -11.82 77.29 -13.29
N GLU A 43 -12.72 77.57 -14.24
CA GLU A 43 -13.37 76.56 -15.09
C GLU A 43 -12.34 75.74 -15.85
N LYS A 44 -11.36 76.38 -16.51
CA LYS A 44 -10.26 75.68 -17.18
C LYS A 44 -9.41 74.81 -16.24
N LYS A 45 -9.27 75.19 -14.97
CA LYS A 45 -8.56 74.36 -13.97
C LYS A 45 -9.43 73.20 -13.49
N ILE A 46 -10.73 73.44 -13.29
CA ILE A 46 -11.69 72.40 -12.92
C ILE A 46 -11.80 71.37 -14.04
N ASP A 47 -11.81 71.79 -15.30
CA ASP A 47 -11.83 70.88 -16.46
C ASP A 47 -10.58 70.01 -16.49
N LYS A 48 -9.39 70.59 -16.35
CA LYS A 48 -8.12 69.85 -16.27
C LYS A 48 -8.09 68.88 -15.10
N LEU A 49 -8.51 69.32 -13.92
CA LEU A 49 -8.61 68.44 -12.74
C LEU A 49 -9.63 67.32 -12.95
N SER A 50 -10.75 67.59 -13.64
CA SER A 50 -11.75 66.58 -13.96
C SER A 50 -11.22 65.55 -14.96
N GLU A 51 -10.41 65.97 -15.93
CA GLU A 51 -9.74 65.07 -16.89
C GLU A 51 -8.69 64.20 -16.19
N GLU A 52 -7.89 64.78 -15.29
CA GLU A 52 -6.93 64.04 -14.47
C GLU A 52 -7.64 63.04 -13.54
N ILE A 53 -8.75 63.44 -12.90
CA ILE A 53 -9.57 62.55 -12.07
C ILE A 53 -10.14 61.40 -12.90
N LYS A 54 -10.69 61.68 -14.08
CA LYS A 54 -11.19 60.63 -15.00
C LYS A 54 -10.06 59.68 -15.41
N GLY A 55 -8.89 60.20 -15.73
CA GLY A 55 -7.71 59.40 -16.09
C GLY A 55 -7.20 58.53 -14.93
N LEU A 56 -7.22 59.04 -13.70
CA LEU A 56 -6.87 58.27 -12.50
C LEU A 56 -7.93 57.22 -12.16
N GLN A 57 -9.22 57.55 -12.29
CA GLN A 57 -10.32 56.61 -12.09
C GLN A 57 -10.25 55.44 -13.09
N ALA A 58 -9.94 55.72 -14.37
CA ALA A 58 -9.72 54.69 -15.37
C ALA A 58 -8.53 53.77 -15.01
N LYS A 59 -7.40 54.34 -14.56
CA LYS A 59 -6.24 53.56 -14.11
C LYS A 59 -6.55 52.70 -12.89
N VAL A 60 -7.35 53.21 -11.93
CA VAL A 60 -7.79 52.45 -10.75
C VAL A 60 -8.70 51.30 -11.16
N HIS A 61 -9.61 51.53 -12.11
CA HIS A 61 -10.46 50.48 -12.67
C HIS A 61 -9.64 49.37 -13.34
N ASP A 62 -8.72 49.73 -14.25
CA ASP A 62 -7.83 48.78 -14.94
C ASP A 62 -6.95 47.98 -13.97
N LEU A 63 -6.44 48.63 -12.91
CA LEU A 63 -5.65 47.96 -11.89
C LEU A 63 -6.50 47.00 -11.07
N ASN A 64 -7.73 47.40 -10.70
CA ASN A 64 -8.66 46.53 -9.99
C ASN A 64 -9.02 45.30 -10.84
N GLU A 65 -9.33 45.46 -12.13
CA GLU A 65 -9.59 44.32 -13.02
C GLU A 65 -8.39 43.37 -13.10
N LYS A 66 -7.18 43.90 -13.21
CA LYS A 66 -5.94 43.10 -13.21
C LYS A 66 -5.68 42.40 -11.88
N ILE A 67 -6.08 42.99 -10.76
CA ILE A 67 -5.97 42.38 -9.42
C ILE A 67 -6.98 41.24 -9.28
N HIS A 68 -8.23 41.45 -9.66
CA HIS A 68 -9.28 40.44 -9.56
C HIS A 68 -9.01 39.25 -10.50
N GLY A 69 -8.66 39.50 -11.77
CA GLY A 69 -8.33 38.43 -12.72
C GLY A 69 -7.09 37.62 -12.34
N LYS A 70 -6.10 38.22 -11.66
CA LYS A 70 -4.95 37.48 -11.11
C LYS A 70 -5.29 36.70 -9.83
N SER A 71 -6.26 37.17 -9.05
CA SER A 71 -6.68 36.52 -7.81
C SER A 71 -7.42 35.20 -8.06
N GLU A 72 -8.28 35.16 -9.09
CA GLU A 72 -9.05 33.95 -9.43
C GLU A 72 -8.17 32.75 -9.80
N GLY A 73 -7.11 32.97 -10.58
CA GLY A 73 -6.15 31.90 -10.92
C GLY A 73 -5.30 31.43 -9.74
N LYS A 74 -5.08 32.28 -8.74
CA LYS A 74 -4.29 31.95 -7.55
C LYS A 74 -5.04 30.97 -6.64
N ASP A 75 -6.34 31.17 -6.44
CA ASP A 75 -7.15 30.30 -5.58
C ASP A 75 -7.30 28.90 -6.17
N GLU A 76 -7.47 28.78 -7.49
CA GLU A 76 -7.47 27.46 -8.15
C GLU A 76 -6.13 26.76 -8.08
N PHE A 77 -5.02 27.48 -8.26
CA PHE A 77 -3.68 26.93 -8.15
C PHE A 77 -3.40 26.43 -6.72
N LEU A 78 -3.79 27.21 -5.71
CA LEU A 78 -3.66 26.81 -4.31
C LEU A 78 -4.48 25.55 -4.01
N ARG A 79 -5.73 25.46 -4.49
CA ARG A 79 -6.55 24.25 -4.37
C ARG A 79 -5.92 23.04 -5.05
N LYS A 80 -5.43 23.17 -6.29
CA LYS A 80 -4.76 22.08 -7.02
C LYS A 80 -3.47 21.65 -6.33
N ARG A 81 -2.69 22.60 -5.81
CA ARG A 81 -1.48 22.31 -5.01
C ARG A 81 -1.82 21.55 -3.74
N ASP A 82 -2.84 21.99 -3.01
CA ASP A 82 -3.23 21.37 -1.74
C ASP A 82 -3.82 19.97 -1.97
N LEU A 83 -4.57 19.77 -3.06
CA LEU A 83 -5.03 18.46 -3.50
C LEU A 83 -3.86 17.53 -3.86
N LEU A 84 -2.89 18.01 -4.64
CA LEU A 84 -1.69 17.23 -4.99
C LEU A 84 -0.87 16.87 -3.75
N LYS A 85 -0.75 17.78 -2.78
CA LYS A 85 -0.09 17.47 -1.50
C LYS A 85 -0.83 16.40 -0.72
N GLN A 86 -2.16 16.48 -0.64
CA GLN A 86 -2.98 15.45 0.00
C GLN A 86 -2.79 14.08 -0.67
N GLN A 87 -2.76 14.03 -2.00
CA GLN A 87 -2.49 12.79 -2.74
C GLN A 87 -1.09 12.24 -2.46
N MET A 88 -0.07 13.10 -2.41
CA MET A 88 1.30 12.68 -2.05
C MET A 88 1.38 12.15 -0.62
N ASP A 89 0.73 12.81 0.34
CA ASP A 89 0.70 12.38 1.73
C ASP A 89 -0.02 11.03 1.89
N GLU A 90 -1.11 10.82 1.15
CA GLU A 90 -1.85 9.56 1.13
C GLU A 90 -1.02 8.43 0.51
N GLN A 91 -0.37 8.70 -0.63
CA GLN A 91 0.54 7.75 -1.27
C GLN A 91 1.73 7.41 -0.36
N GLN A 92 2.31 8.40 0.34
CA GLN A 92 3.42 8.17 1.26
C GLN A 92 3.02 7.27 2.43
N LYS A 93 1.80 7.41 2.96
CA LYS A 93 1.25 6.51 3.99
C LYS A 93 1.10 5.09 3.47
N LEU A 94 0.53 4.92 2.28
CA LEU A 94 0.39 3.60 1.64
C LEU A 94 1.75 2.94 1.39
N VAL A 95 2.74 3.70 0.93
CA VAL A 95 4.11 3.20 0.72
C VAL A 95 4.72 2.74 2.04
N SER A 96 4.64 3.55 3.10
CA SER A 96 5.13 3.18 4.43
C SER A 96 4.47 1.89 4.96
N ASP A 97 3.14 1.77 4.82
CA ASP A 97 2.41 0.58 5.24
C ASP A 97 2.79 -0.67 4.42
N LEU A 98 3.00 -0.52 3.12
CA LEU A 98 3.47 -1.62 2.26
C LEU A 98 4.92 -2.01 2.57
N GLU A 99 5.79 -1.04 2.85
CA GLU A 99 7.18 -1.29 3.25
C GLU A 99 7.25 -2.03 4.58
N THR A 100 6.45 -1.64 5.58
CA THR A 100 6.42 -2.35 6.87
C THR A 100 5.89 -3.79 6.72
N LYS A 101 4.88 -4.01 5.87
CA LYS A 101 4.39 -5.37 5.56
C LYS A 101 5.46 -6.19 4.83
N ARG A 102 6.09 -5.63 3.79
CA ARG A 102 7.16 -6.27 3.04
C ARG A 102 8.31 -6.67 3.96
N SER A 103 8.77 -5.75 4.81
CA SER A 103 9.86 -5.99 5.75
C SER A 103 9.53 -7.16 6.69
N LYS A 104 8.35 -7.16 7.33
CA LYS A 104 7.90 -8.26 8.20
C LYS A 104 7.84 -9.61 7.49
N THR A 105 7.30 -9.65 6.26
CA THR A 105 7.24 -10.89 5.48
C THR A 105 8.64 -11.35 5.08
N GLN A 106 9.51 -10.44 4.68
CA GLN A 106 10.89 -10.73 4.29
C GLN A 106 11.70 -11.27 5.48
N ASP A 107 11.56 -10.67 6.66
CA ASP A 107 12.20 -11.14 7.90
C ASP A 107 11.68 -12.54 8.29
N GLY A 108 10.37 -12.78 8.15
CA GLY A 108 9.77 -14.10 8.38
C GLY A 108 10.28 -15.17 7.42
N ILE A 109 10.42 -14.85 6.13
CA ILE A 109 11.01 -15.73 5.12
C ILE A 109 12.47 -16.02 5.45
N HIS A 110 13.24 -14.99 5.79
CA HIS A 110 14.66 -15.14 6.12
C HIS A 110 14.84 -16.04 7.35
N SER A 111 14.05 -15.82 8.41
CA SER A 111 14.05 -16.65 9.62
C SER A 111 13.72 -18.11 9.35
N LYS A 112 12.66 -18.39 8.57
CA LYS A 112 12.32 -19.77 8.18
C LYS A 112 13.38 -20.41 7.30
N GLN A 113 14.02 -19.64 6.42
CA GLN A 113 15.08 -20.16 5.55
C GLN A 113 16.34 -20.49 6.35
N THR A 114 16.73 -19.65 7.31
CA THR A 114 17.88 -19.91 8.19
C THR A 114 17.61 -21.09 9.11
N GLU A 115 16.41 -21.18 9.70
CA GLU A 115 15.98 -22.34 10.49
C GLU A 115 16.01 -23.62 9.64
N GLY A 116 15.45 -23.60 8.43
CA GLY A 116 15.49 -24.76 7.53
C GLY A 116 16.91 -25.16 7.11
N ARG A 117 17.84 -24.20 6.96
CA ARG A 117 19.26 -24.49 6.71
C ARG A 117 19.93 -25.11 7.94
N GLN A 118 19.64 -24.60 9.13
CA GLN A 118 20.16 -25.12 10.40
C GLN A 118 19.65 -26.55 10.65
N LEU A 119 18.36 -26.81 10.47
CA LEU A 119 17.76 -28.14 10.60
C LEU A 119 18.39 -29.14 9.63
N ARG A 120 18.61 -28.76 8.36
CA ARG A 120 19.29 -29.62 7.39
C ARG A 120 20.76 -29.86 7.74
N ALA A 121 21.47 -28.85 8.24
CA ALA A 121 22.84 -28.99 8.69
C ALA A 121 22.95 -29.90 9.93
N GLU A 122 22.02 -29.74 10.89
CA GLU A 122 21.89 -30.60 12.05
C GLU A 122 21.60 -32.05 11.64
N LEU A 123 20.63 -32.26 10.74
CA LEU A 123 20.29 -33.56 10.16
C LEU A 123 21.50 -34.22 9.50
N SER A 124 22.23 -33.49 8.65
CA SER A 124 23.45 -34.01 8.04
C SER A 124 24.53 -34.35 9.06
N SER A 125 24.73 -33.52 10.09
CA SER A 125 25.70 -33.78 11.15
C SER A 125 25.32 -34.99 12.01
N MET A 126 24.03 -35.19 12.26
CA MET A 126 23.47 -36.30 13.04
C MET A 126 23.53 -37.60 12.23
N GLN A 127 23.20 -37.58 10.93
CA GLN A 127 23.39 -38.71 10.02
C GLN A 127 24.85 -39.17 10.00
N LYS A 128 25.81 -38.22 9.92
CA LYS A 128 27.25 -38.54 10.00
C LYS A 128 27.64 -39.17 11.35
N LYS A 129 27.03 -38.75 12.46
CA LYS A 129 27.28 -39.32 13.80
C LYS A 129 26.68 -40.72 13.98
N LEU A 130 25.50 -40.98 13.39
CA LEU A 130 24.82 -42.27 13.50
C LEU A 130 25.45 -43.32 12.57
N GLY A 131 26.03 -42.90 11.44
CA GLY A 131 26.72 -43.77 10.48
C GLY A 131 25.79 -44.65 9.64
N PHE A 132 24.49 -44.57 9.90
CA PHE A 132 23.41 -45.26 9.19
C PHE A 132 22.35 -44.23 8.80
N SER A 133 21.87 -44.31 7.56
CA SER A 133 20.93 -43.34 7.02
C SER A 133 19.47 -43.77 7.17
N THR A 134 19.20 -45.08 7.15
CA THR A 134 17.87 -45.67 7.25
C THR A 134 17.84 -46.80 8.28
N GLU A 135 16.65 -47.12 8.80
CA GLU A 135 16.44 -48.28 9.69
C GLU A 135 16.78 -49.59 8.97
N ASP A 136 16.43 -49.69 7.68
CA ASP A 136 16.71 -50.86 6.85
C ASP A 136 18.20 -51.21 6.80
N GLN A 137 19.08 -50.20 6.73
CA GLN A 137 20.53 -50.42 6.75
C GLN A 137 21.05 -50.99 8.07
N ILE A 138 20.33 -50.73 9.18
CA ILE A 138 20.66 -51.28 10.48
C ILE A 138 20.14 -52.72 10.56
N ASP A 139 18.94 -52.98 10.07
CA ASP A 139 18.32 -54.32 10.04
C ASP A 139 19.09 -55.28 9.12
N ASP A 140 19.50 -54.85 7.94
CA ASP A 140 20.34 -55.63 7.02
C ASP A 140 21.66 -56.05 7.70
N LYS A 141 22.26 -55.15 8.48
CA LYS A 141 23.51 -55.40 9.19
C LYS A 141 23.33 -56.31 10.41
N ILE A 142 22.20 -56.21 11.09
CA ILE A 142 21.83 -57.15 12.16
C ILE A 142 21.61 -58.53 11.55
N ALA A 143 20.88 -58.64 10.44
CA ALA A 143 20.65 -59.90 9.74
C ALA A 143 21.96 -60.54 9.23
N GLU A 144 22.91 -59.73 8.72
CA GLU A 144 24.24 -60.22 8.34
C GLU A 144 25.01 -60.80 9.53
N ILE A 145 24.97 -60.12 10.69
CA ILE A 145 25.62 -60.61 11.92
C ILE A 145 24.94 -61.89 12.44
N GLU A 146 23.61 -61.94 12.45
CA GLU A 146 22.83 -63.10 12.87
C GLU A 146 23.10 -64.30 11.95
N TYR A 147 23.06 -64.09 10.63
CA TYR A 147 23.39 -65.12 9.66
C TYR A 147 24.80 -65.66 9.87
N ARG A 148 25.78 -64.76 10.10
CA ARG A 148 27.16 -65.14 10.39
C ARG A 148 27.27 -65.96 11.68
N MET A 149 26.57 -65.56 12.75
CA MET A 149 26.53 -66.31 14.00
C MET A 149 25.89 -67.71 13.84
N HIS A 150 24.89 -67.83 12.97
CA HIS A 150 24.21 -69.09 12.72
C HIS A 150 24.95 -70.03 11.76
N THR A 151 25.83 -69.51 10.91
CA THR A 151 26.50 -70.30 9.86
C THR A 151 27.99 -70.53 10.10
N GLU A 152 28.67 -69.64 10.80
CA GLU A 152 30.09 -69.78 11.13
C GLU A 152 30.30 -70.32 12.55
N SER A 153 31.24 -71.24 12.72
CA SER A 153 31.70 -71.65 14.05
C SER A 153 32.69 -70.62 14.59
N LEU A 154 32.21 -69.74 15.47
CA LEU A 154 33.00 -68.67 16.08
C LEU A 154 33.53 -69.07 17.46
N ASP A 155 34.68 -68.51 17.85
CA ASP A 155 35.19 -68.63 19.21
C ASP A 155 34.32 -67.79 20.17
N LEU A 156 34.19 -68.20 21.44
CA LEU A 156 33.29 -67.56 22.42
C LEU A 156 33.50 -66.05 22.55
N LYS A 157 34.75 -65.59 22.40
CA LYS A 157 35.09 -64.16 22.44
C LYS A 157 34.49 -63.40 21.26
N LYS A 158 34.57 -63.97 20.05
CA LYS A 158 34.03 -63.35 18.83
C LYS A 158 32.51 -63.37 18.81
N GLU A 159 31.90 -64.45 19.29
CA GLU A 159 30.45 -64.55 19.43
C GLU A 159 29.92 -63.48 20.40
N LYS A 160 30.58 -63.28 21.54
CA LYS A 160 30.24 -62.22 22.49
C LYS A 160 30.39 -60.81 21.89
N GLU A 161 31.46 -60.56 21.14
CA GLU A 161 31.66 -59.28 20.44
C GLU A 161 30.56 -58.99 19.40
N LEU A 162 30.12 -60.00 18.66
CA LEU A 162 29.02 -59.86 17.70
C LEU A 162 27.68 -59.59 18.39
N ILE A 163 27.40 -60.25 19.52
CA ILE A 163 26.20 -60.00 20.35
C ILE A 163 26.21 -58.58 20.94
N ASP A 164 27.36 -58.10 21.39
CA ASP A 164 27.47 -56.72 21.89
C ASP A 164 27.37 -55.71 20.74
N GLY A 165 27.84 -56.07 19.55
CA GLY A 165 27.66 -55.32 18.30
C GLY A 165 26.20 -55.19 17.86
N THR A 166 25.41 -56.27 17.90
CA THR A 166 23.96 -56.23 17.57
C THR A 166 23.18 -55.40 18.57
N LYS A 167 23.47 -55.50 19.87
CA LYS A 167 22.87 -54.61 20.89
C LYS A 167 23.14 -53.13 20.61
N ALA A 168 24.37 -52.79 20.22
CA ALA A 168 24.72 -51.42 19.86
C ALA A 168 24.02 -50.94 18.58
N LEU A 169 23.77 -51.83 17.62
CA LEU A 169 23.01 -51.54 16.40
C LEU A 169 21.52 -51.31 16.70
N VAL A 170 20.90 -52.14 17.54
CA VAL A 170 19.51 -51.95 18.00
C VAL A 170 19.33 -50.59 18.71
N GLN A 171 20.27 -50.22 19.58
CA GLN A 171 20.25 -48.89 20.21
C GLN A 171 20.38 -47.74 19.19
N LYS A 172 21.13 -47.94 18.10
CA LYS A 172 21.21 -46.96 17.01
C LYS A 172 19.91 -46.90 16.21
N LYS A 173 19.22 -48.03 16.01
CA LYS A 173 17.91 -48.10 15.35
C LYS A 173 16.87 -47.26 16.08
N ASP A 174 16.74 -47.43 17.40
CA ASP A 174 15.83 -46.62 18.21
C ASP A 174 16.12 -45.12 18.09
N ARG A 175 17.41 -44.74 18.00
CA ARG A 175 17.82 -43.34 17.85
C ARG A 175 17.51 -42.80 16.45
N VAL A 176 17.62 -43.62 15.41
CA VAL A 176 17.24 -43.29 14.04
C VAL A 176 15.73 -43.11 13.93
N GLN A 177 14.94 -44.06 14.45
CA GLN A 177 13.48 -44.03 14.42
C GLN A 177 12.90 -42.81 15.14
N ASN A 178 13.37 -42.56 16.37
CA ASN A 178 12.94 -41.39 17.15
C ASN A 178 13.34 -40.06 16.49
N TYR A 179 14.32 -40.05 15.59
CA TYR A 179 14.82 -38.84 14.95
C TYR A 179 14.07 -38.50 13.65
N TYR A 180 13.73 -39.50 12.84
CA TYR A 180 12.95 -39.28 11.62
C TYR A 180 11.44 -39.07 11.90
N PHE A 181 10.92 -39.63 13.01
CA PHE A 181 9.50 -39.50 13.38
C PHE A 181 9.19 -38.48 14.47
N ALA A 182 10.17 -37.89 15.16
CA ALA A 182 9.89 -36.79 16.07
C ALA A 182 9.68 -35.49 15.28
N PRO A 183 8.50 -34.85 15.36
CA PRO A 183 8.37 -33.48 14.90
C PRO A 183 9.31 -32.65 15.77
N THR A 184 10.33 -32.05 15.16
CA THR A 184 11.22 -31.07 15.83
C THR A 184 10.45 -29.77 16.06
N ALA A 185 9.35 -29.85 16.81
CA ALA A 185 8.65 -28.73 17.39
C ALA A 185 9.04 -28.68 18.87
N GLN A 186 9.69 -27.59 19.26
CA GLN A 186 10.09 -27.30 20.63
C GLN A 186 8.91 -27.51 21.61
N LYS A 187 9.00 -28.55 22.45
CA LYS A 187 8.11 -28.69 23.62
C LYS A 187 8.46 -27.61 24.64
N LYS A 188 7.77 -26.47 24.61
CA LYS A 188 7.66 -25.58 25.77
C LYS A 188 6.88 -26.30 26.87
N LYS A 189 7.57 -26.72 27.93
CA LYS A 189 6.97 -27.10 29.20
C LYS A 189 6.41 -25.85 29.88
N GLY A 190 5.09 -25.72 29.92
CA GLY A 190 4.35 -24.86 30.83
C GLY A 190 3.37 -25.72 31.64
N LYS A 191 3.52 -25.70 32.97
CA LYS A 191 2.73 -26.48 33.94
C LYS A 191 1.68 -25.57 34.60
N HIS A 192 0.53 -26.16 34.93
CA HIS A 192 -0.68 -25.62 35.62
C HIS A 192 -1.57 -24.66 34.78
N ASN A 193 -2.92 -24.72 34.83
CA ASN A 193 -3.82 -25.29 35.83
C ASN A 193 -5.24 -25.53 35.25
N LYS A 194 -5.96 -26.42 35.93
CA LYS A 194 -7.43 -26.55 36.12
C LYS A 194 -8.32 -27.05 34.97
N GLN A 195 -8.87 -28.24 35.23
CA GLN A 195 -10.16 -28.71 34.73
C GLN A 195 -11.26 -27.65 34.88
N GLY A 196 -11.99 -27.44 33.78
CA GLY A 196 -13.26 -26.72 33.71
C GLY A 196 -13.86 -27.01 32.34
N ALA A 197 -14.92 -27.80 32.31
CA ALA A 197 -15.62 -28.18 31.10
C ALA A 197 -16.16 -26.94 30.36
N SER A 198 -15.64 -26.66 29.18
CA SER A 198 -16.32 -25.89 28.13
C SER A 198 -15.86 -26.46 26.79
N GLN A 199 -16.80 -26.58 25.84
CA GLN A 199 -16.58 -27.23 24.54
C GLN A 199 -15.28 -26.75 23.90
N ALA A 200 -14.37 -27.67 23.62
CA ALA A 200 -13.04 -27.33 23.14
C ALA A 200 -13.12 -26.64 21.77
N ALA A 201 -12.79 -25.35 21.72
CA ALA A 201 -12.62 -24.62 20.48
C ALA A 201 -11.57 -25.31 19.58
N PHE A 202 -11.87 -25.43 18.29
CA PHE A 202 -10.95 -25.98 17.31
C PHE A 202 -9.71 -25.10 17.20
N LYS A 203 -8.54 -25.71 17.35
CA LYS A 203 -7.25 -25.04 17.12
C LYS A 203 -6.90 -25.16 15.63
N HIS A 204 -7.11 -24.09 14.87
CA HIS A 204 -6.79 -24.05 13.45
C HIS A 204 -5.31 -23.73 13.19
N GLY A 205 -4.72 -24.38 12.18
CA GLY A 205 -3.42 -23.98 11.64
C GLY A 205 -3.52 -22.66 10.85
N LEU A 206 -2.39 -21.95 10.71
CA LEU A 206 -2.35 -20.68 9.97
C LEU A 206 -2.81 -20.85 8.52
N ASP A 207 -2.39 -21.93 7.86
CA ASP A 207 -2.76 -22.24 6.47
C ASP A 207 -4.27 -22.47 6.34
N THR A 208 -4.89 -23.11 7.34
CA THR A 208 -6.33 -23.31 7.39
C THR A 208 -7.07 -21.98 7.51
N LEU A 209 -6.61 -21.09 8.40
CA LEU A 209 -7.20 -19.75 8.54
C LEU A 209 -7.02 -18.90 7.27
N GLN A 210 -5.88 -19.03 6.59
CA GLN A 210 -5.64 -18.36 5.33
C GLN A 210 -6.59 -18.86 4.23
N LEU A 211 -6.79 -20.17 4.11
CA LEU A 211 -7.73 -20.77 3.16
C LEU A 211 -9.18 -20.29 3.39
N PHE A 212 -9.61 -20.24 4.65
CA PHE A 212 -10.93 -19.71 5.01
C PHE A 212 -11.04 -18.21 4.69
N SER A 213 -9.97 -17.43 4.90
CA SER A 213 -9.93 -16.01 4.53
C SER A 213 -10.00 -15.78 3.02
N ASP A 214 -9.29 -16.59 2.22
CA ASP A 214 -9.30 -16.51 0.76
C ASP A 214 -10.68 -16.86 0.21
N MET A 215 -11.31 -17.89 0.79
CA MET A 215 -12.70 -18.24 0.50
C MET A 215 -13.72 -17.29 1.17
N LYS A 216 -13.27 -16.32 1.97
CA LYS A 216 -14.10 -15.37 2.74
C LYS A 216 -15.24 -16.07 3.51
N VAL A 217 -14.96 -17.23 4.10
CA VAL A 217 -15.86 -17.97 5.00
C VAL A 217 -15.21 -17.99 6.38
N ASP A 218 -15.99 -17.75 7.43
CA ASP A 218 -15.45 -17.78 8.79
C ASP A 218 -15.08 -19.20 9.21
N ALA A 219 -13.84 -19.38 9.66
CA ALA A 219 -13.38 -20.68 10.16
C ALA A 219 -14.20 -21.08 11.40
N PRO A 220 -14.75 -22.31 11.45
CA PRO A 220 -15.65 -22.72 12.52
C PRO A 220 -14.85 -22.83 13.82
N LYS A 221 -15.17 -22.00 14.81
CA LYS A 221 -14.40 -21.93 16.05
C LYS A 221 -14.78 -23.08 16.97
N ASN A 222 -16.05 -23.45 17.00
CA ASN A 222 -16.59 -24.49 17.85
C ASN A 222 -17.45 -25.49 17.04
N ARG A 223 -17.84 -26.60 17.67
CA ARG A 223 -18.70 -27.62 17.05
C ARG A 223 -20.02 -27.05 16.52
N ASP A 224 -20.56 -26.05 17.20
CA ASP A 224 -21.86 -25.44 16.86
C ASP A 224 -21.77 -24.52 15.63
N ASP A 225 -20.57 -24.07 15.25
CA ASP A 225 -20.34 -23.23 14.07
C ASP A 225 -20.14 -24.05 12.78
N VAL A 226 -19.93 -25.36 12.90
CA VAL A 226 -19.66 -26.26 11.77
C VAL A 226 -20.82 -26.31 10.78
N PRO A 227 -22.10 -26.45 11.19
CA PRO A 227 -23.22 -26.47 10.26
C PRO A 227 -23.32 -25.18 9.43
N LYS A 228 -23.15 -24.03 10.08
CA LYS A 228 -23.19 -22.72 9.42
C LYS A 228 -22.05 -22.55 8.41
N CYS A 229 -20.83 -22.96 8.78
CA CYS A 229 -19.69 -22.95 7.87
C CYS A 229 -19.93 -23.83 6.62
N LEU A 230 -20.55 -25.00 6.78
CA LEU A 230 -20.91 -25.87 5.66
C LEU A 230 -21.96 -25.23 4.73
N GLU A 231 -22.95 -24.52 5.27
CA GLU A 231 -23.93 -23.78 4.47
C GLU A 231 -23.26 -22.67 3.64
N ASP A 232 -22.38 -21.87 4.27
CA ASP A 232 -21.65 -20.80 3.59
C ASP A 232 -20.70 -21.33 2.50
N LEU A 233 -20.01 -22.44 2.75
CA LEU A 233 -19.16 -23.12 1.76
C LEU A 233 -19.98 -23.65 0.58
N ASN A 234 -21.12 -24.28 0.84
CA ASN A 234 -22.00 -24.79 -0.22
C ASN A 234 -22.59 -23.66 -1.06
N LYS A 235 -22.93 -22.51 -0.44
CA LYS A 235 -23.39 -21.32 -1.15
C LYS A 235 -22.30 -20.78 -2.08
N ARG A 236 -21.06 -20.63 -1.59
CA ARG A 236 -19.90 -20.21 -2.39
C ARG A 236 -19.61 -21.16 -3.56
N LEU A 237 -19.75 -22.47 -3.33
CA LEU A 237 -19.62 -23.46 -4.39
C LEU A 237 -20.69 -23.29 -5.47
N GLY A 238 -21.92 -22.95 -5.09
CA GLY A 238 -23.02 -22.63 -6.01
C GLY A 238 -22.72 -21.39 -6.85
N GLU A 239 -22.38 -20.27 -6.19
CA GLU A 239 -22.01 -19.01 -6.85
C GLU A 239 -20.87 -19.21 -7.86
N TYR A 240 -19.84 -19.98 -7.49
CA TYR A 240 -18.72 -20.30 -8.37
C TYR A 240 -19.14 -21.10 -9.61
N LYS A 241 -20.02 -22.10 -9.45
CA LYS A 241 -20.55 -22.88 -10.58
C LYS A 241 -21.35 -22.01 -11.54
N ASP A 242 -22.10 -21.04 -11.03
CA ASP A 242 -22.88 -20.13 -11.88
C ASP A 242 -21.97 -19.12 -12.60
N LEU A 243 -20.96 -18.58 -11.91
CA LEU A 243 -19.89 -17.77 -12.51
C LEU A 243 -19.18 -18.52 -13.65
N GLN A 244 -18.85 -19.80 -13.45
CA GLN A 244 -18.22 -20.63 -14.48
C GLN A 244 -19.11 -20.78 -15.73
N LYS A 245 -20.42 -20.95 -15.56
CA LYS A 245 -21.36 -21.04 -16.70
C LYS A 245 -21.42 -19.72 -17.46
N VAL A 246 -21.54 -18.59 -16.75
CA VAL A 246 -21.59 -17.25 -17.36
C VAL A 246 -20.29 -16.94 -18.12
N GLU A 247 -19.14 -17.25 -17.53
CA GLU A 247 -17.82 -17.09 -18.18
C GLU A 247 -17.69 -17.98 -19.42
N TYR A 248 -18.21 -19.20 -19.38
CA TYR A 248 -18.23 -20.09 -20.54
C TYR A 248 -19.10 -19.52 -21.68
N GLU A 249 -20.31 -19.05 -21.36
CA GLU A 249 -21.20 -18.42 -22.35
C GLU A 249 -20.59 -17.15 -22.93
N ASN A 250 -19.98 -16.30 -22.09
CA ASN A 250 -19.29 -15.09 -22.54
C ASN A 250 -18.09 -15.42 -23.44
N ARG A 251 -17.35 -16.49 -23.13
CA ARG A 251 -16.25 -16.97 -23.96
C ARG A 251 -16.74 -17.47 -25.32
N GLN A 252 -17.85 -18.19 -25.37
CA GLN A 252 -18.44 -18.62 -26.65
C GLN A 252 -18.90 -17.42 -27.48
N LYS A 253 -19.64 -16.47 -26.88
CA LYS A 253 -20.07 -15.24 -27.56
C LYS A 253 -18.89 -14.43 -28.12
N ARG A 254 -17.79 -14.33 -27.36
CA ARG A 254 -16.55 -13.65 -27.83
C ARG A 254 -15.88 -14.40 -28.98
N ARG A 255 -15.93 -15.73 -28.98
CA ARG A 255 -15.37 -16.56 -30.06
C ARG A 255 -16.20 -16.44 -31.33
N GLU A 256 -17.53 -16.53 -31.21
CA GLU A 256 -18.47 -16.33 -32.33
C GLU A 256 -18.34 -14.92 -32.92
N ALA A 257 -18.24 -13.88 -32.08
CA ALA A 257 -18.01 -12.51 -32.55
C ALA A 257 -16.67 -12.35 -33.28
N ARG A 258 -15.61 -13.01 -32.81
CA ARG A 258 -14.30 -12.99 -33.47
C ARG A 258 -14.31 -13.74 -34.80
N GLU A 259 -15.04 -14.85 -34.88
CA GLU A 259 -15.21 -15.64 -36.10
C GLU A 259 -16.07 -14.90 -37.13
N ALA A 260 -17.15 -14.25 -36.70
CA ALA A 260 -17.95 -13.38 -37.55
C ALA A 260 -17.16 -12.17 -38.07
N ALA A 261 -16.35 -11.54 -37.20
CA ALA A 261 -15.45 -10.45 -37.61
C ALA A 261 -14.36 -10.92 -38.57
N ALA A 262 -13.79 -12.12 -38.36
CA ALA A 262 -12.82 -12.71 -39.28
C ALA A 262 -13.46 -13.04 -40.64
N LYS A 263 -14.70 -13.54 -40.65
CA LYS A 263 -15.44 -13.80 -41.89
C LYS A 263 -15.78 -12.52 -42.65
N ALA A 264 -16.26 -11.48 -41.96
CA ALA A 264 -16.52 -10.18 -42.56
C ALA A 264 -15.23 -9.52 -43.11
N ALA A 265 -14.11 -9.66 -42.40
CA ALA A 265 -12.81 -9.18 -42.89
C ALA A 265 -12.32 -9.97 -44.12
N ALA A 266 -12.56 -11.28 -44.18
CA ALA A 266 -12.24 -12.09 -45.35
C ALA A 266 -13.12 -11.74 -46.56
N GLU A 267 -14.40 -11.41 -46.34
CA GLU A 267 -15.34 -11.01 -47.41
C GLU A 267 -14.99 -9.63 -47.98
N GLN A 268 -14.60 -8.68 -47.12
CA GLN A 268 -14.08 -7.37 -47.55
C GLN A 268 -12.73 -7.48 -48.28
N ALA A 269 -11.88 -8.43 -47.91
CA ALA A 269 -10.64 -8.71 -48.63
C ALA A 269 -10.89 -9.32 -50.02
N ASP A 270 -11.92 -10.16 -50.18
CA ASP A 270 -12.30 -10.75 -51.47
C ASP A 270 -12.99 -9.71 -52.40
N GLU A 271 -13.78 -8.78 -51.85
CA GLU A 271 -14.36 -7.68 -52.63
C GLU A 271 -13.30 -6.66 -53.10
N THR A 272 -12.32 -6.35 -52.26
CA THR A 272 -11.21 -5.46 -52.63
C THR A 272 -10.26 -6.10 -53.65
N ALA A 273 -10.06 -7.43 -53.60
CA ALA A 273 -9.31 -8.16 -54.61
C ALA A 273 -10.01 -8.17 -55.98
N LYS A 274 -11.34 -8.35 -56.02
CA LYS A 274 -12.11 -8.32 -57.29
C LYS A 274 -12.14 -6.94 -57.93
N GLN A 275 -12.17 -5.87 -57.13
CA GLN A 275 -12.11 -4.49 -57.65
C GLN A 275 -10.74 -4.16 -58.25
N ALA A 276 -9.65 -4.67 -57.67
CA ALA A 276 -8.29 -4.50 -58.21
C ALA A 276 -8.09 -5.24 -59.54
N GLU A 277 -8.67 -6.42 -59.69
CA GLU A 277 -8.57 -7.23 -60.92
C GLU A 277 -9.35 -6.61 -62.10
N THR A 278 -10.48 -5.93 -61.84
CA THR A 278 -11.23 -5.21 -62.89
C THR A 278 -10.53 -3.95 -63.41
N THR A 279 -9.61 -3.36 -62.64
CA THR A 279 -8.87 -2.16 -63.06
C THR A 279 -7.65 -2.46 -63.93
N GLU A 280 -7.05 -3.66 -63.86
CA GLU A 280 -5.92 -4.05 -64.71
C GLU A 280 -6.32 -4.53 -66.11
N VAL A 281 -7.58 -4.92 -66.33
CA VAL A 281 -8.07 -5.40 -67.65
C VAL A 281 -8.51 -4.24 -68.57
N THR A 282 -8.60 -3.01 -68.07
CA THR A 282 -9.01 -1.81 -68.84
C THR A 282 -7.88 -0.82 -69.15
N ALA A 283 -6.63 -1.16 -68.82
CA ALA A 283 -5.43 -0.40 -69.20
C ALA A 283 -4.68 -1.10 -70.33
#